data_AF-A0A916BT31-F1
#
_entry.id   AF-A0A916BT31-F1
#
_cell.length_a   1.000
_cell.length_b   1.000
_cell.length_c   1.000
_cell.angle_alpha   90.00
_cell.angle_beta   90.00
_cell.angle_gamma   90.00
#
_symmetry.space_group_name_H-M   'P 1'
#
loop_
_entity.id
_entity.type
_entity.pdbx_description
1 polymer ?
#
loop_
_entity_poly.entity_id
_entity_poly.type
_entity_poly.pdbx_seq_one_letter_code
_entity_poly.pdbx_strand_id
1 'polypeptide(L)' 'MNHPFVAKATSTINAPAAKVWEALTKPDMIKQYLFGTKVTTDWRVGRPITYEGV' A
#
# COMPACT_ATOMS: atom_id res chain seq x y z
N MET A 1 -20.55 3.65 25.42
CA MET A 1 -19.97 2.64 24.51
C MET A 1 -19.34 3.36 23.34
N ASN A 2 -18.02 3.35 23.21
CA ASN A 2 -17.30 4.01 22.12
C ASN A 2 -16.98 2.94 21.06
N HIS A 3 -17.86 2.74 20.09
CA HIS A 3 -17.55 1.87 18.95
C HIS A 3 -16.70 2.68 17.97
N PRO A 4 -15.46 2.26 17.66
CA PRO A 4 -14.66 2.95 16.67
C PRO A 4 -15.35 2.87 15.30
N PHE A 5 -15.38 3.98 14.57
CA PHE A 5 -15.85 3.97 13.18
C PHE A 5 -14.87 3.14 12.33
N VAL A 6 -15.40 2.19 11.56
CA VAL A 6 -14.62 1.35 10.65
C VAL A 6 -15.04 1.65 9.22
N ALA A 7 -14.11 2.15 8.41
CA ALA A 7 -14.30 2.29 6.97
C ALA A 7 -13.93 0.98 6.26
N LYS A 8 -14.78 0.50 5.34
CA LYS A 8 -14.53 -0.68 4.51
C LYS A 8 -14.85 -0.37 3.05
N ALA A 9 -13.94 -0.72 2.15
CA ALA A 9 -14.13 -0.65 0.71
C ALA A 9 -13.66 -1.95 0.06
N THR A 10 -14.22 -2.31 -1.10
CA THR A 10 -13.84 -3.48 -1.87
C THR A 10 -14.02 -3.18 -3.35
N SER A 11 -13.06 -3.60 -4.17
CA SER A 11 -13.12 -3.49 -5.62
C SER A 11 -12.49 -4.72 -6.26
N THR A 12 -13.05 -5.16 -7.40
CA THR A 12 -12.55 -6.31 -8.14
C THR A 12 -11.51 -5.88 -9.16
N ILE A 13 -10.31 -6.44 -9.06
CA ILE A 13 -9.22 -6.20 -10.01
C ILE A 13 -9.00 -7.50 -10.79
N ASN A 14 -9.18 -7.46 -12.11
CA ASN A 14 -8.92 -8.61 -12.97
C ASN A 14 -7.42 -8.74 -13.28
N ALA A 15 -6.65 -9.20 -12.29
CA ALA A 15 -5.22 -9.44 -12.41
C ALA A 15 -4.79 -10.61 -11.50
N PRO A 16 -3.67 -11.29 -11.81
CA PRO A 16 -3.10 -12.27 -10.91
C PRO A 16 -2.77 -11.67 -9.54
N ALA A 17 -3.03 -12.41 -8.45
CA ALA A 17 -2.78 -11.94 -7.09
C ALA A 17 -1.32 -11.49 -6.88
N ALA A 18 -0.36 -12.17 -7.52
CA ALA A 18 1.05 -11.78 -7.49
C ALA A 18 1.28 -10.36 -8.05
N LYS A 19 0.59 -9.97 -9.13
CA LYS A 19 0.71 -8.62 -9.70
C LYS A 19 0.07 -7.56 -8.82
N VAL A 20 -1.05 -7.88 -8.18
CA VAL A 20 -1.65 -6.99 -7.17
C VAL A 20 -0.69 -6.79 -5.99
N TRP A 21 -0.04 -7.86 -5.54
CA TRP A 21 0.95 -7.79 -4.47
C TRP A 21 2.16 -6.93 -4.87
N GLU A 22 2.69 -7.13 -6.07
CA GLU A 22 3.78 -6.29 -6.59
C GLU A 22 3.41 -4.81 -6.60
N ALA A 23 2.18 -4.46 -7.00
CA ALA A 23 1.71 -3.08 -6.97
C ALA A 23 1.72 -2.50 -5.55
N LEU A 24 1.31 -3.29 -4.56
CA LEU A 24 1.27 -2.88 -3.16
C LEU A 24 2.63 -2.80 -2.48
N THR A 25 3.63 -3.56 -2.95
CA THR A 25 4.93 -3.71 -2.25
C THR A 25 6.15 -3.25 -3.03
N LYS A 26 6.05 -2.83 -4.29
CA LYS A 26 7.20 -2.27 -5.03
C LYS A 26 7.15 -0.74 -4.97
N PRO A 27 8.18 -0.06 -4.40
CA PRO A 27 8.21 1.40 -4.34
C PRO A 27 7.98 2.09 -5.69
N ASP A 28 8.56 1.56 -6.77
CA ASP A 28 8.38 2.09 -8.13
C ASP A 28 6.94 1.98 -8.66
N MET A 29 6.16 1.02 -8.16
CA MET A 29 4.74 0.89 -8.50
C MET A 29 3.88 1.78 -7.60
N ILE A 30 4.17 1.83 -6.30
CA ILE A 30 3.47 2.71 -5.35
C ILE A 30 3.54 4.17 -5.81
N LYS A 31 4.72 4.59 -6.28
CA LYS A 31 4.95 5.93 -6.82
C LYS A 31 3.94 6.34 -7.91
N GLN A 32 3.45 5.40 -8.70
CA GLN A 32 2.57 5.68 -9.85
C GLN A 32 1.13 6.01 -9.43
N TYR A 33 0.62 5.37 -8.37
CA TYR A 33 -0.77 5.57 -7.92
C TYR A 33 -0.87 6.40 -6.63
N LEU A 34 0.25 6.61 -5.94
CA LEU A 34 0.33 7.44 -4.74
C LEU A 34 1.11 8.74 -5.02
N PHE A 35 0.79 9.40 -6.13
CA PHE A 35 1.19 10.78 -6.44
C PHE A 35 2.70 11.07 -6.30
N GLY A 36 3.56 10.16 -6.76
CA GLY A 36 5.02 10.37 -6.71
C GLY A 36 5.68 10.05 -5.38
N THR A 37 4.93 9.54 -4.39
CA THR A 37 5.43 9.22 -3.04
C THR A 37 6.66 8.30 -3.08
N LYS A 38 7.67 8.64 -2.28
CA LYS A 38 8.84 7.80 -2.02
C LYS A 38 8.53 6.88 -0.84
N VAL A 39 8.67 5.57 -1.07
CA VAL A 39 8.46 4.55 -0.03
C VAL A 39 9.78 3.88 0.31
N THR A 40 10.10 3.79 1.60
CA THR A 40 11.32 3.13 2.09
C THR A 40 10.94 2.05 3.11
N THR A 41 11.27 0.79 2.81
CA THR A 41 11.08 -0.36 3.71
C THR A 41 11.89 -1.57 3.24
N ASP A 42 12.19 -2.49 4.15
CA ASP A 42 12.82 -3.78 3.87
C ASP A 42 11.80 -4.93 3.77
N TRP A 43 10.51 -4.63 3.90
CA TRP A 43 9.40 -5.59 3.90
C TRP A 43 9.54 -6.73 4.92
N ARG A 44 10.13 -6.44 6.09
CA ARG A 44 10.22 -7.40 7.20
C ARG A 44 9.20 -7.10 8.27
N VAL A 45 8.61 -8.16 8.83
CA VAL A 45 7.63 -8.05 9.90
C VAL A 45 8.23 -7.31 11.11
N GLY A 46 7.50 -6.32 11.62
CA GLY A 46 7.92 -5.50 12.77
C GLY A 46 8.95 -4.40 12.43
N ARG A 47 9.40 -4.30 11.18
CA ARG A 47 10.27 -3.20 10.72
C ARG A 47 9.43 -2.04 10.16
N PRO A 48 9.99 -0.81 10.19
CA PRO A 48 9.26 0.37 9.74
C PRO A 48 9.06 0.40 8.22
N ILE A 49 8.03 1.16 7.84
CA ILE A 49 7.79 1.62 6.48
C ILE A 49 7.57 3.15 6.54
N THR A 50 8.22 3.90 5.66
CA THR A 50 8.05 5.35 5.56
C THR A 50 7.48 5.72 4.19
N TYR A 51 6.60 6.72 4.19
CA TYR A 51 6.01 7.32 3.00
C TYR A 51 6.30 8.82 3.03
N GLU A 52 7.01 9.31 2.02
CA GLU A 52 7.38 10.72 1.88
C GLU A 52 6.74 11.27 0.59
N GLY A 53 5.82 12.23 0.75
CA GLY A 53 5.20 12.95 -0.36
C GLY A 53 6.19 13.90 -1.05
N VAL A 54 5.81 14.37 -2.23
CA VAL A 54 6.56 15.41 -2.99
C VAL A 54 6.06 16.79 -2.62
#